data_AF-A0A3M0KZ36-F1
#
_entry.id   AF-A0A3M0KZ36-F1
#
_cell.length_a   1.000
_cell.length_b   1.000
_cell.length_c   1.000
_cell.angle_alpha   90.00
_cell.angle_beta   90.00
_cell.angle_gamma   90.00
#
_symmetry.space_group_name_H-M   'P 1'
#
loop_
_entity.id
_entity.type
_entity.pdbx_description
1 polymer ?
#
loop_
_entity_poly.entity_id
_entity_poly.type
_entity_poly.pdbx_seq_one_letter_code
_entity_poly.pdbx_strand_id
1 'polypeptide(L)'
;MFCLLSPYPQPRSPEEKIPLEISSPRDENSPSICQWYLSSLLSPVRAAVGEAIILHYMDDVLVCAPNDDLLSHALDLTIDSLVAAGFKLQEEKIQRMPPWKYLGLEISKRTIVPQILVVKNNIKTLADVHQLCGSLNWVRPWLGLTTEDLDPLFNLLKGGEELSSPRTLTQEARAALEKVQDRMATRQANRCK
;
A
#
# COMPACT_ATOMS: atom_id res chain seq x y z
N MET A 1 -2.77 3.27 -18.94
CA MET A 1 -1.33 3.16 -18.60
C MET A 1 -1.16 3.56 -17.14
N PHE A 2 -0.18 3.01 -16.39
CA PHE A 2 0.04 3.38 -14.98
C PHE A 2 1.51 3.63 -14.68
N CYS A 3 1.77 4.56 -13.77
CA CYS A 3 3.07 4.76 -13.15
C CYS A 3 2.88 4.98 -11.64
N LEU A 4 3.65 4.29 -10.81
CA LEU A 4 3.67 4.53 -9.36
C LEU A 4 4.94 5.29 -8.97
N LEU A 5 4.78 6.33 -8.18
CA LEU A 5 5.83 7.12 -7.55
C LEU A 5 5.76 6.96 -6.02
N SER A 6 6.91 6.99 -5.36
CA SER A 6 7.01 6.97 -3.90
C SER A 6 7.87 8.16 -3.42
N PRO A 7 7.32 9.38 -3.38
CA PRO A 7 8.03 10.57 -2.93
C PRO A 7 8.35 10.54 -1.43
N TYR A 8 9.49 11.10 -1.06
CA TYR A 8 9.88 11.27 0.34
C TYR A 8 10.45 12.67 0.60
N PRO A 9 10.14 13.29 1.75
CA PRO A 9 10.61 14.63 2.07
C PRO A 9 12.13 14.61 2.34
N GLN A 10 12.81 15.69 1.93
CA GLN A 10 14.21 15.92 2.29
C GLN A 10 14.30 16.83 3.53
N PRO A 11 15.18 16.53 4.50
CA PRO A 11 15.55 17.52 5.51
C PRO A 11 16.30 18.66 4.79
N ARG A 12 15.68 19.85 4.73
CA ARG A 12 16.32 21.07 4.20
C ARG A 12 17.12 21.76 5.30
N SER A 13 18.15 22.52 4.89
CA SER A 13 18.92 23.36 5.81
C SER A 13 18.02 24.41 6.48
N PRO A 14 18.37 24.92 7.69
CA PRO A 14 17.48 25.76 8.52
C PRO A 14 17.00 27.07 7.89
N GLU A 15 17.57 27.47 6.75
CA GLU A 15 17.38 28.79 6.15
C GLU A 15 16.29 28.84 5.07
N GLU A 16 15.82 27.69 4.57
CA GLU A 16 14.71 27.64 3.59
C GLU A 16 13.44 27.09 4.24
N LYS A 17 12.76 27.96 4.99
CA LYS A 17 11.51 27.65 5.68
C LYS A 17 10.40 27.33 4.67
N ILE A 18 9.98 26.07 4.64
CA ILE A 18 8.63 25.68 4.20
C ILE A 18 7.64 26.31 5.20
N PRO A 19 6.42 26.71 4.81
CA PRO A 19 5.39 27.15 5.76
C PRO A 19 4.95 26.07 6.78
N LEU A 20 5.41 24.82 6.62
CA LEU A 20 5.20 23.74 7.56
C LEU A 20 6.56 23.10 7.87
N GLU A 21 7.02 23.26 9.11
CA GLU A 21 8.08 22.43 9.69
C GLU A 21 7.60 20.98 9.72
N ILE A 22 7.87 20.22 8.66
CA ILE A 22 7.86 18.76 8.74
C ILE A 22 9.26 18.37 9.20
N SER A 23 9.51 18.52 10.49
CA SER A 23 10.73 18.01 11.11
C SER A 23 10.70 16.47 11.05
N SER A 24 11.78 15.88 10.56
CA SER A 24 12.17 14.47 10.71
C SER A 24 11.23 13.38 10.18
N PRO A 25 11.74 12.27 9.60
CA PRO A 25 10.94 11.06 9.29
C PRO A 25 10.43 10.30 10.54
N ARG A 26 10.45 10.94 11.71
CA ARG A 26 10.23 10.35 13.03
C ARG A 26 9.46 11.28 14.00
N ASP A 27 9.03 12.47 13.57
CA ASP A 27 8.16 13.28 14.40
C ASP A 27 6.71 13.08 13.96
N GLU A 28 5.85 12.88 14.95
CA GLU A 28 4.42 12.52 14.86
C GLU A 28 3.55 13.66 14.29
N ASN A 29 3.93 14.23 13.13
CA ASN A 29 3.06 15.10 12.37
C ASN A 29 2.10 14.23 11.55
N SER A 30 0.88 14.09 12.09
CA SER A 30 -0.22 13.24 11.65
C SER A 30 -0.22 12.90 10.14
N PRO A 31 -0.42 11.61 9.77
CA PRO A 31 -0.65 11.19 8.39
C PRO A 31 -1.62 12.09 7.61
N SER A 32 -2.60 12.67 8.31
CA SER A 32 -3.57 13.59 7.73
C SER A 32 -2.96 14.90 7.23
N ILE A 33 -1.93 15.45 7.88
CA ILE A 33 -1.26 16.69 7.48
C ILE A 33 -0.42 16.45 6.21
N CYS A 34 0.38 15.38 6.21
CA CYS A 34 1.16 15.00 5.02
C CYS A 34 0.25 14.69 3.83
N GLN A 35 -0.85 13.96 4.06
CA GLN A 35 -1.86 13.69 3.05
C GLN A 35 -2.51 14.97 2.52
N TRP A 36 -2.91 15.88 3.41
CA TRP A 36 -3.50 17.16 3.01
C TRP A 36 -2.52 18.00 2.19
N TYR A 37 -1.27 18.10 2.64
CA TYR A 37 -0.23 18.86 1.95
C TYR A 37 0.05 18.32 0.54
N LEU A 38 0.27 17.00 0.40
CA LEU A 38 0.44 16.36 -0.91
C LEU A 38 -0.80 16.54 -1.79
N SER A 39 -2.01 16.47 -1.21
CA SER A 39 -3.24 16.72 -1.96
C SER A 39 -3.30 18.15 -2.50
N SER A 40 -2.99 19.14 -1.67
CA SER A 40 -2.94 20.56 -2.04
C SER A 40 -1.88 20.83 -3.11
N LEU A 41 -0.70 20.23 -2.97
CA LEU A 41 0.40 20.35 -3.94
C LEU A 41 0.05 19.75 -5.31
N LEU A 42 -0.64 18.60 -5.33
CA LEU A 42 -1.04 17.93 -6.56
C LEU A 42 -2.34 18.49 -7.16
N SER A 43 -3.07 19.35 -6.46
CA SER A 43 -4.34 19.91 -6.93
C SER A 43 -4.21 20.69 -8.25
N PRO A 44 -3.20 21.58 -8.44
CA PRO A 44 -3.01 22.26 -9.71
C PRO A 44 -2.65 21.28 -10.85
N VAL A 45 -1.84 20.26 -10.54
CA VAL A 45 -1.47 19.23 -11.52
C VAL A 45 -2.71 18.46 -11.98
N ARG A 46 -3.56 18.02 -11.04
CA ARG A 46 -4.85 17.36 -11.35
C ARG A 46 -5.74 18.20 -12.25
N ALA A 47 -5.78 19.51 -12.04
CA ALA A 47 -6.55 20.42 -12.88
C ALA A 47 -5.97 20.57 -14.31
N ALA A 48 -4.66 20.37 -14.47
CA ALA A 48 -3.97 20.50 -15.75
C ALA A 48 -3.98 19.23 -16.60
N VAL A 49 -4.04 18.03 -16.00
CA VAL A 49 -3.73 16.76 -16.69
C VAL A 49 -4.90 16.10 -17.45
N GLY A 50 -5.97 16.83 -17.77
CA GLY A 50 -7.05 16.35 -18.65
C GLY A 50 -7.69 15.02 -18.20
N GLU A 51 -7.59 13.99 -19.04
CA GLU A 51 -8.14 12.64 -18.78
C GLU A 51 -7.23 11.77 -17.88
N ALA A 52 -6.07 12.27 -17.45
CA ALA A 52 -5.22 11.53 -16.52
C ALA A 52 -5.77 11.59 -15.09
N ILE A 53 -5.58 10.49 -14.36
CA ILE A 53 -6.01 10.34 -12.98
C ILE A 53 -4.75 10.26 -12.11
N ILE A 54 -4.64 11.17 -11.14
CA ILE A 54 -3.57 11.19 -10.14
C ILE A 54 -4.15 10.90 -8.76
N LEU A 55 -3.93 9.69 -8.27
CA LEU A 55 -4.29 9.27 -6.91
C LEU A 55 -3.07 9.35 -6.01
N HIS A 56 -3.27 9.68 -4.74
CA HIS A 56 -2.22 9.64 -3.73
C HIS A 56 -2.77 9.03 -2.46
N TYR A 57 -1.96 8.18 -1.82
CA TYR A 57 -2.27 7.60 -0.52
C TYR A 57 -0.98 7.46 0.27
N MET A 58 -0.91 8.15 1.41
CA MET A 58 0.30 8.24 2.22
C MET A 58 1.48 8.69 1.35
N ASP A 59 2.51 7.86 1.24
CA ASP A 59 3.74 8.16 0.51
C ASP A 59 3.71 7.70 -0.96
N ASP A 60 2.61 7.10 -1.44
CA ASP A 60 2.50 6.60 -2.81
C ASP A 60 1.60 7.49 -3.68
N VAL A 61 2.06 7.81 -4.89
CA VAL A 61 1.31 8.54 -5.92
C VAL A 61 1.16 7.66 -7.15
N LEU A 62 -0.08 7.36 -7.52
CA LEU A 62 -0.44 6.61 -8.73
C LEU A 62 -0.90 7.58 -9.82
N VAL A 63 -0.21 7.56 -10.96
CA VAL A 63 -0.58 8.31 -12.17
C VAL A 63 -1.11 7.32 -13.21
N CYS A 64 -2.31 7.57 -13.72
CA CYS A 64 -2.96 6.76 -14.75
C CYS A 64 -3.39 7.65 -15.92
N ALA A 65 -3.25 7.19 -17.15
CA ALA A 65 -3.77 7.89 -18.33
C ALA A 65 -4.24 6.90 -19.42
N PRO A 66 -5.12 7.32 -20.35
CA PRO A 66 -5.59 6.48 -21.46
C PRO A 66 -4.48 6.05 -22.44
N ASN A 67 -3.46 6.88 -22.67
CA ASN A 67 -2.35 6.61 -23.59
C ASN A 67 -0.98 7.00 -22.99
N ASP A 68 0.12 6.65 -23.67
CA ASP A 68 1.50 6.82 -23.18
C ASP A 68 1.93 8.29 -23.18
N ASP A 69 1.48 9.06 -24.17
CA ASP A 69 1.83 10.48 -24.31
C ASP A 69 1.24 11.28 -23.14
N LEU A 70 -0.04 11.06 -22.85
CA LEU A 70 -0.72 11.71 -21.73
C LEU A 70 -0.20 11.19 -20.38
N LEU A 71 0.17 9.90 -20.28
CA LEU A 71 0.82 9.38 -19.07
C LEU A 71 2.14 10.10 -18.82
N SER A 72 2.98 10.22 -19.85
CA SER A 72 4.31 10.84 -19.74
C SER A 72 4.18 12.31 -19.36
N HIS A 73 3.29 13.04 -20.02
CA HIS A 73 3.02 14.45 -19.69
C HIS A 73 2.52 14.64 -18.25
N ALA A 74 1.54 13.84 -17.81
CA ALA A 74 1.04 13.91 -16.45
C ALA A 74 2.09 13.52 -15.41
N LEU A 75 2.96 12.56 -15.76
CA LEU A 75 4.07 12.14 -14.91
C LEU A 75 5.08 13.27 -14.73
N ASP A 76 5.51 13.92 -15.82
CA ASP A 76 6.48 15.02 -15.78
C ASP A 76 5.96 16.17 -14.91
N LEU A 77 4.71 16.62 -15.12
CA LEU A 77 4.10 17.66 -14.29
C LEU A 77 4.00 17.27 -12.81
N THR A 78 3.75 15.99 -12.53
CA THR A 78 3.68 15.47 -11.16
C THR A 78 5.06 15.48 -10.51
N ILE A 79 6.08 15.00 -11.23
CA ILE A 79 7.47 14.94 -10.75
C ILE A 79 7.99 16.36 -10.51
N ASP A 80 7.79 17.28 -11.46
CA ASP A 80 8.25 18.67 -11.34
C ASP A 80 7.62 19.37 -10.13
N SER A 81 6.31 19.18 -9.91
CA SER A 81 5.62 19.73 -8.74
C SER A 81 6.18 19.19 -7.42
N LEU A 82 6.43 17.87 -7.35
CA LEU A 82 7.01 17.22 -6.17
C LEU A 82 8.45 17.69 -5.91
N VAL A 83 9.29 17.78 -6.95
CA VAL A 83 10.67 18.22 -6.85
C VAL A 83 10.76 19.69 -6.45
N ALA A 84 9.93 20.56 -7.04
CA ALA A 84 9.84 21.97 -6.66
C ALA A 84 9.46 22.15 -5.17
N ALA A 85 8.58 21.29 -4.65
CA ALA A 85 8.21 21.26 -3.24
C ALA A 85 9.26 20.61 -2.32
N GLY A 86 10.35 20.05 -2.87
CA GLY A 86 11.46 19.47 -2.09
C GLY A 86 11.35 17.99 -1.79
N PHE A 87 10.43 17.28 -2.44
CA PHE A 87 10.42 15.82 -2.41
C PHE A 87 11.48 15.26 -3.36
N LYS A 88 12.06 14.12 -2.98
CA LYS A 88 12.84 13.30 -3.90
C LYS A 88 12.08 12.03 -4.24
N LEU A 89 12.33 11.52 -5.43
CA LEU A 89 11.85 10.22 -5.88
C LEU A 89 13.02 9.24 -5.84
N GLN A 90 12.77 8.02 -5.38
CA GLN A 90 13.72 6.92 -5.55
C GLN A 90 13.43 6.29 -6.90
N GLU A 91 14.32 6.48 -7.88
CA GLU A 91 14.11 5.97 -9.24
C GLU A 91 13.86 4.46 -9.25
N GLU A 92 14.47 3.73 -8.32
CA GLU A 92 14.33 2.28 -8.16
C GLU A 92 12.93 1.87 -7.70
N LYS A 93 12.18 2.78 -7.06
CA LYS A 93 10.80 2.55 -6.63
C LYS A 93 9.76 2.98 -7.66
N ILE A 94 10.18 3.62 -8.75
CA ILE A 94 9.25 4.04 -9.81
C ILE A 94 8.82 2.82 -10.63
N GLN A 95 7.53 2.50 -10.61
CA GLN A 95 6.98 1.36 -11.33
C GLN A 95 6.31 1.82 -12.62
N ARG A 96 7.05 1.84 -13.74
CA ARG A 96 6.54 2.23 -15.07
C ARG A 96 5.89 1.09 -15.84
N MET A 97 6.27 -0.15 -15.54
CA MET A 97 5.80 -1.35 -16.25
C MET A 97 5.10 -2.32 -15.28
N PRO A 98 4.11 -3.09 -15.76
CA PRO A 98 3.48 -4.14 -14.96
C PRO A 98 4.47 -5.28 -14.69
N PRO A 99 4.28 -6.04 -13.58
CA PRO A 99 3.21 -5.86 -12.59
C PRO A 99 3.46 -4.68 -11.64
N TRP A 100 2.45 -3.83 -11.45
CA TRP A 100 2.52 -2.71 -10.50
C TRP A 100 2.05 -3.17 -9.12
N LYS A 101 2.81 -2.85 -8.09
CA LYS A 101 2.48 -3.10 -6.69
C LYS A 101 1.92 -1.85 -6.06
N TYR A 102 0.65 -1.86 -5.66
CA TYR A 102 -0.02 -0.71 -5.04
C TYR A 102 -0.98 -1.20 -3.96
N LEU A 103 -0.86 -0.66 -2.73
CA LEU A 103 -1.70 -1.01 -1.58
C LEU A 103 -1.90 -2.53 -1.41
N GLY A 104 -0.80 -3.29 -1.42
CA GLY A 104 -0.83 -4.74 -1.25
C GLY A 104 -1.53 -5.51 -2.38
N LEU A 105 -1.80 -4.87 -3.53
CA LEU A 105 -2.27 -5.49 -4.76
C LEU A 105 -1.14 -5.56 -5.79
N GLU A 106 -1.19 -6.60 -6.61
CA GLU A 106 -0.40 -6.73 -7.82
C GLU A 106 -1.34 -6.50 -9.02
N ILE A 107 -1.09 -5.41 -9.73
CA ILE A 107 -1.87 -4.93 -10.86
C ILE A 107 -1.10 -5.30 -12.13
N SER A 108 -1.71 -6.13 -12.97
CA SER A 108 -1.24 -6.47 -14.30
C SER A 108 -2.06 -5.73 -15.37
N LYS A 109 -1.65 -5.85 -16.64
CA LYS A 109 -2.39 -5.21 -17.76
C LYS A 109 -3.87 -5.62 -17.82
N ARG A 110 -4.17 -6.85 -17.42
CA ARG A 110 -5.51 -7.47 -17.55
C ARG A 110 -6.16 -7.83 -16.23
N THR A 111 -5.37 -7.93 -15.17
CA THR A 111 -5.80 -8.60 -13.94
C THR A 111 -5.30 -7.85 -12.71
N ILE A 112 -6.05 -7.92 -11.63
CA ILE A 112 -5.65 -7.41 -10.32
C ILE A 112 -5.77 -8.57 -9.35
N VAL A 113 -4.67 -8.88 -8.68
CA VAL A 113 -4.60 -9.95 -7.68
C VAL A 113 -4.04 -9.39 -6.38
N PRO A 114 -4.43 -9.91 -5.21
CA PRO A 114 -3.72 -9.62 -3.97
C PRO A 114 -2.24 -9.98 -4.12
N GLN A 115 -1.33 -9.16 -3.60
CA GLN A 115 0.06 -9.58 -3.49
C GLN A 115 0.10 -10.86 -2.67
N ILE A 116 0.92 -11.82 -3.13
CA ILE A 116 1.12 -13.07 -2.39
C ILE A 116 1.69 -12.67 -1.03
N LEU A 117 0.82 -12.72 -0.02
CA LEU A 117 1.24 -12.72 1.35
C LEU A 117 2.04 -13.99 1.53
N VAL A 118 3.31 -13.86 1.89
CA VAL A 118 4.05 -14.97 2.47
C VAL A 118 3.42 -15.22 3.82
N VAL A 119 2.32 -15.98 3.81
CA VAL A 119 1.67 -16.49 5.00
C VAL A 119 2.73 -17.33 5.69
N LYS A 120 3.33 -16.80 6.75
CA LYS A 120 4.29 -17.55 7.56
C LYS A 120 3.52 -18.68 8.22
N ASN A 121 3.61 -19.88 7.67
CA ASN A 121 2.99 -21.08 8.25
C ASN A 121 3.70 -21.53 9.54
N ASN A 122 4.82 -20.90 9.89
CA ASN A 122 5.61 -21.19 11.07
C ASN A 122 5.21 -20.29 12.24
N ILE A 123 3.99 -20.48 12.75
CA ILE A 123 3.49 -19.76 13.92
C ILE A 123 4.05 -20.44 15.16
N LYS A 124 4.89 -19.73 15.93
CA LYS A 124 5.48 -20.22 17.19
C LYS A 124 5.16 -19.33 18.38
N THR A 125 4.92 -18.04 18.12
CA THR A 125 4.75 -17.01 19.15
C THR A 125 3.49 -16.16 18.90
N LEU A 126 3.06 -15.42 19.92
CA LEU A 126 1.96 -14.45 19.78
C LEU A 126 2.30 -13.37 18.73
N ALA A 127 3.57 -12.94 18.64
CA ALA A 127 4.03 -12.03 17.59
C ALA A 127 3.77 -12.57 16.17
N ASP A 128 4.01 -13.87 15.95
CA ASP A 128 3.73 -14.50 14.66
C ASP A 128 2.22 -14.49 14.35
N VAL A 129 1.38 -14.73 15.37
CA VAL A 129 -0.09 -14.67 15.24
C VAL A 129 -0.54 -13.24 14.90
N HIS A 130 0.02 -12.21 15.53
CA HIS A 130 -0.29 -10.82 15.19
C HIS A 130 0.09 -10.48 13.75
N GLN A 131 1.28 -10.90 13.30
CA GLN A 131 1.70 -10.68 11.93
C GLN A 131 0.75 -11.38 10.94
N LEU A 132 0.38 -12.63 11.24
CA LEU A 132 -0.57 -13.40 10.44
C LEU A 132 -1.94 -12.71 10.38
N CYS A 133 -2.52 -12.35 11.52
CA CYS A 133 -3.83 -11.69 11.59
C CYS A 133 -3.83 -10.34 10.89
N GLY A 134 -2.76 -9.56 10.98
CA GLY A 134 -2.60 -8.31 10.24
C GLY A 134 -2.64 -8.52 8.73
N SER A 135 -1.92 -9.53 8.25
CA SER A 135 -1.90 -9.91 6.83
C SER A 135 -3.27 -10.43 6.37
N LEU A 136 -3.93 -11.27 7.17
CA LEU A 136 -5.27 -11.79 6.85
C LEU A 136 -6.34 -10.71 6.82
N ASN A 137 -6.31 -9.78 7.78
CA ASN A 137 -7.23 -8.65 7.80
C ASN A 137 -7.09 -7.79 6.53
N TRP A 138 -5.87 -7.64 6.01
CA TRP A 138 -5.62 -6.90 4.78
C TRP A 138 -6.28 -7.56 3.55
N VAL A 139 -6.15 -8.88 3.40
CA VAL A 139 -6.69 -9.59 2.22
C VAL A 139 -8.14 -10.01 2.37
N ARG A 140 -8.69 -10.02 3.59
CA ARG A 140 -10.05 -10.46 3.87
C ARG A 140 -11.12 -9.84 2.95
N PRO A 141 -11.15 -8.50 2.70
CA PRO A 141 -12.14 -7.90 1.81
C PRO A 141 -12.06 -8.42 0.38
N TRP A 142 -10.83 -8.67 -0.09
CA TRP A 142 -10.55 -9.18 -1.44
C TRP A 142 -10.94 -10.63 -1.59
N LEU A 143 -10.77 -11.44 -0.54
CA LEU A 143 -11.06 -12.87 -0.55
C LEU A 143 -12.52 -13.20 -0.23
N GLY A 144 -13.31 -12.21 0.19
CA GLY A 144 -14.71 -12.38 0.58
C GLY A 144 -14.87 -13.36 1.74
N LEU A 145 -13.88 -13.39 2.64
CA LEU A 145 -13.88 -14.25 3.82
C LEU A 145 -14.71 -13.60 4.94
N THR A 146 -15.53 -14.42 5.58
CA THR A 146 -16.35 -13.97 6.72
C THR A 146 -15.51 -13.88 8.00
N THR A 147 -16.07 -13.31 9.07
CA THR A 147 -15.39 -13.33 10.37
C THR A 147 -15.28 -14.77 10.86
N GLU A 148 -16.37 -15.53 10.72
CA GLU A 148 -16.48 -16.96 11.07
C GLU A 148 -15.41 -17.82 10.39
N ASP A 149 -15.08 -17.55 9.12
CA ASP A 149 -14.02 -18.25 8.39
C ASP A 149 -12.63 -18.08 9.03
N LEU A 150 -12.40 -16.95 9.70
CA LEU A 150 -11.13 -16.57 10.31
C LEU A 150 -11.12 -16.67 11.84
N ASP A 151 -12.26 -16.95 12.47
CA ASP A 151 -12.41 -17.07 13.92
C ASP A 151 -11.39 -18.04 14.55
N PRO A 152 -11.11 -19.23 13.98
CA PRO A 152 -10.09 -20.13 14.52
C PRO A 152 -8.70 -19.49 14.62
N LEU A 153 -8.37 -18.59 13.69
CA LEU A 153 -7.09 -17.88 13.67
C LEU A 153 -7.08 -16.73 14.67
N PHE A 154 -8.17 -15.97 14.80
CA PHE A 154 -8.28 -14.90 15.81
C PHE A 154 -8.31 -15.43 17.24
N ASN A 155 -8.83 -16.64 17.45
CA ASN A 155 -8.80 -17.29 18.76
C ASN A 155 -7.38 -17.54 19.28
N LEU A 156 -6.37 -17.64 18.39
CA LEU A 156 -4.96 -17.78 18.79
C LEU A 156 -4.39 -16.51 19.43
N LEU A 157 -5.06 -15.36 19.31
CA LEU A 157 -4.67 -14.13 20.01
C LEU A 157 -4.97 -14.21 21.51
N LYS A 158 -5.93 -15.05 21.93
CA LYS A 158 -6.29 -15.23 23.35
C LYS A 158 -5.17 -15.95 24.11
N GLY A 159 -5.04 -15.67 25.40
CA GLY A 159 -4.04 -16.29 26.29
C GLY A 159 -3.05 -15.25 26.84
N GLY A 160 -1.82 -15.69 27.14
CA GLY A 160 -0.78 -14.79 27.67
C GLY A 160 -0.47 -13.63 26.73
N GLU A 161 -0.31 -12.43 27.28
CA GLU A 161 -0.22 -11.14 26.56
C GLU A 161 1.18 -10.85 25.99
N GLU A 162 2.20 -11.56 26.47
CA GLU A 162 3.58 -11.39 26.02
C GLU A 162 3.74 -11.80 24.55
N LEU A 163 4.39 -10.95 23.75
CA LEU A 163 4.63 -11.23 22.32
C LEU A 163 5.43 -12.53 22.09
N SER A 164 6.29 -12.89 23.03
CA SER A 164 7.05 -14.15 23.02
C SER A 164 6.26 -15.35 23.51
N SER A 165 5.02 -15.18 23.98
CA SER A 165 4.19 -16.27 24.47
C SER A 165 4.04 -17.33 23.39
N PRO A 166 4.30 -18.62 23.69
CA PRO A 166 4.20 -19.68 22.70
C PRO A 166 2.75 -19.82 22.21
N ARG A 167 2.61 -20.07 20.92
CA ARG A 167 1.34 -20.33 20.23
C ARG A 167 1.53 -21.50 19.26
N THR A 168 0.49 -22.31 19.15
CA THR A 168 0.46 -23.48 18.27
C THR A 168 -0.81 -23.40 17.42
N LEU A 169 -0.68 -23.64 16.12
CA LEU A 169 -1.84 -23.75 15.23
C LEU A 169 -2.69 -24.95 15.61
N THR A 170 -3.96 -24.71 15.94
CA THR A 170 -4.95 -25.79 16.06
C THR A 170 -5.30 -26.35 14.68
N GLN A 171 -5.99 -27.48 14.64
CA GLN A 171 -6.42 -28.10 13.38
C GLN A 171 -7.38 -27.19 12.60
N GLU A 172 -8.30 -26.53 13.31
CA GLU A 172 -9.26 -25.58 12.75
C GLU A 172 -8.56 -24.34 12.18
N ALA A 173 -7.55 -23.82 12.90
CA ALA A 173 -6.73 -22.71 12.43
C ALA A 173 -5.96 -23.06 11.16
N ARG A 174 -5.46 -24.30 11.05
CA ARG A 174 -4.76 -24.77 9.84
C ARG A 174 -5.72 -24.91 8.66
N ALA A 175 -6.92 -25.47 8.87
CA ALA A 175 -7.95 -25.57 7.84
C ALA A 175 -8.42 -24.18 7.34
N ALA A 176 -8.58 -23.21 8.25
CA ALA A 176 -8.88 -21.83 7.89
C ALA A 176 -7.77 -21.21 7.03
N LEU A 177 -6.50 -21.50 7.34
CA LEU A 177 -5.35 -21.01 6.57
C LEU A 177 -5.29 -21.59 5.16
N GLU A 178 -5.56 -22.89 5.01
CA GLU A 178 -5.65 -23.56 3.70
C GLU A 178 -6.77 -22.94 2.85
N LYS A 179 -7.95 -22.72 3.45
CA LYS A 179 -9.06 -22.02 2.78
C LYS A 179 -8.66 -20.62 2.29
N VAL A 180 -7.88 -19.87 3.07
CA VAL A 180 -7.36 -18.55 2.64
C VAL A 180 -6.44 -18.72 1.43
N GLN A 181 -5.50 -19.66 1.47
CA GLN A 181 -4.54 -19.91 0.39
C GLN A 181 -5.26 -20.32 -0.90
N ASP A 182 -6.26 -21.19 -0.82
CA ASP A 182 -7.08 -21.58 -1.97
C ASP A 182 -7.83 -20.39 -2.57
N ARG A 183 -8.41 -19.53 -1.72
CA ARG A 183 -9.07 -18.30 -2.17
C ARG A 183 -8.08 -17.33 -2.80
N MET A 184 -6.87 -17.20 -2.26
CA MET A 184 -5.81 -16.35 -2.86
C MET A 184 -5.37 -16.87 -4.22
N ALA A 185 -5.26 -18.18 -4.40
CA ALA A 185 -4.86 -18.79 -5.67
C ALA A 185 -5.94 -18.67 -6.75
N THR A 186 -7.21 -18.72 -6.36
CA THR A 186 -8.34 -18.76 -7.32
C THR A 186 -8.96 -17.41 -7.61
N ARG A 187 -8.80 -16.41 -6.73
CA ARG A 187 -9.50 -15.14 -6.83
C ARG A 187 -8.69 -14.11 -7.62
N GLN A 188 -9.20 -13.77 -8.79
CA GLN A 188 -8.65 -12.76 -9.68
C GLN A 188 -9.75 -11.79 -10.12
N ALA A 189 -9.47 -10.49 -10.07
CA ALA A 189 -10.32 -9.49 -10.70
C ALA A 189 -9.82 -9.23 -12.13
N ASN A 190 -10.73 -9.23 -13.09
CA ASN A 190 -10.43 -8.83 -14.46
C ASN A 190 -10.64 -7.34 -14.63
N ARG A 191 -9.72 -6.67 -15.34
CA ARG A 191 -9.91 -5.27 -15.70
C ARG A 191 -10.95 -5.19 -16.81
N CYS A 192 -12.00 -4.41 -16.59
CA CYS A 192 -12.94 -4.08 -17.67
C CYS A 192 -12.20 -3.35 -18.80
N LYS A 193 -12.63 -3.61 -20.04
CA LYS A 193 -12.11 -2.93 -21.23
C LYS A 193 -12.49 -1.46 -21.22
#